data_AF-A0AAJ7E379-F1
#
_entry.id   AF-A0AAJ7E379-F1
#
_cell.length_a   1.000
_cell.length_b   1.000
_cell.length_c   1.000
_cell.angle_alpha   90.00
_cell.angle_beta   90.00
_cell.angle_gamma   90.00
#
_symmetry.space_group_name_H-M   'P 1'
#
loop_
_entity.id
_entity.type
_entity.pdbx_description
1 polymer ?
#
loop_
_entity_poly.entity_id
_entity_poly.type
_entity_poly.pdbx_seq_one_letter_code
_entity_poly.pdbx_strand_id
1 'polypeptide(L)'
;MEDLKQAVRQYEEQLFQVQQALIQATGSERENLLSLQSDLEELIQLTETEENVESTDDLEQRSSDLNEGPKTHLDDEYDLFKAELAKLDESTNVDSSESVVQSSNSFEDELKAIEGTKCRAPHGSSWGGTGYHNAMVCSVYKNDDNFSSLNDIMVRVLFINPTHKEMLPCPYFLDGSCKFSEEQCHFSHGALIPFTSIQEYKEPDFSSIKMGSRVLAKQKNKLWHRSVVLKTPGDQNDQYEVKFEASGNVIEVGIHDLLPLDDDGLEMSDSSDDSDYDYEMKNCNNEEIVHKALLTVNSTERLGSWEDHTRGIGSKLMAKMGYITGTGLGKRADGRVNPVEATVLPAGKSLDHCMNLRENAGGDKNLFSVERKIQRQKRKMEEQRQKEYIREKQREKNNVFNFMNSAFGNKSLKSEPSSSKTHKELKMESNKNLSIASYEIGENISRLEKESSKLQNNLTQFSKGSVHYNNIVSKYNETQKQITKLRASEKRISAEQNQRKFKAKLTEF
;
A
#
# COMPACT_ATOMS: atom_id res chain seq x y z
N MET A 1 2.53 -14.33 47.80
CA MET A 1 1.99 -14.14 49.16
C MET A 1 2.45 -12.88 49.87
N GLU A 2 3.76 -12.64 50.10
CA GLU A 2 4.23 -11.46 50.86
C GLU A 2 3.91 -10.11 50.17
N ASP A 3 4.07 -10.07 48.83
CA ASP A 3 3.85 -8.85 48.03
C ASP A 3 2.36 -8.45 47.94
N LEU A 4 1.43 -9.41 47.78
CA LEU A 4 -0.02 -9.13 47.77
C LEU A 4 -0.49 -8.65 49.15
N LYS A 5 -0.02 -9.26 50.25
CA LYS A 5 -0.32 -8.82 51.61
C LYS A 5 0.17 -7.41 51.89
N GLN A 6 1.33 -7.05 51.33
CA GLN A 6 1.86 -5.71 51.43
C GLN A 6 1.02 -4.71 50.62
N ALA A 7 0.51 -5.11 49.45
CA ALA A 7 -0.38 -4.29 48.63
C ALA A 7 -1.73 -4.05 49.31
N VAL A 8 -2.38 -5.09 49.86
CA VAL A 8 -3.65 -4.97 50.61
C VAL A 8 -3.49 -3.99 51.77
N ARG A 9 -2.43 -4.13 52.58
CA ARG A 9 -2.16 -3.19 53.69
C ARG A 9 -1.96 -1.75 53.23
N GLN A 10 -1.36 -1.53 52.06
CA GLN A 10 -1.21 -0.19 51.48
C GLN A 10 -2.56 0.39 51.05
N TYR A 11 -3.43 -0.43 50.44
CA TYR A 11 -4.77 -0.01 50.06
C TYR A 11 -5.66 0.29 51.27
N GLU A 12 -5.58 -0.52 52.33
CA GLU A 12 -6.26 -0.25 53.61
C GLU A 12 -5.80 1.07 54.24
N GLU A 13 -4.49 1.36 54.22
CA GLU A 13 -3.94 2.61 54.74
C GLU A 13 -4.42 3.83 53.93
N GLN A 14 -4.47 3.70 52.59
CA GLN A 14 -5.01 4.73 51.70
C GLN A 14 -6.50 4.94 51.91
N LEU A 15 -7.27 3.87 52.09
CA LEU A 15 -8.70 3.92 52.38
C LEU A 15 -8.97 4.64 53.70
N PHE A 16 -8.16 4.37 54.74
CA PHE A 16 -8.26 5.08 56.01
C PHE A 16 -7.98 6.58 55.88
N GLN A 17 -7.01 6.97 55.05
CA GLN A 17 -6.72 8.38 54.76
C GLN A 17 -7.88 9.06 54.01
N VAL A 18 -8.49 8.37 53.04
CA VAL A 18 -9.66 8.86 52.29
C VAL A 18 -10.87 9.02 53.21
N GLN A 19 -11.13 8.07 54.11
CA GLN A 19 -12.20 8.16 55.11
C GLN A 19 -12.00 9.34 56.08
N GLN A 20 -10.77 9.64 56.50
CA GLN A 20 -10.50 10.84 57.30
C GLN A 20 -10.73 12.14 56.51
N ALA A 21 -10.32 12.18 55.24
CA ALA A 21 -10.54 13.34 54.36
C ALA A 21 -12.04 13.58 54.12
N LEU A 22 -12.84 12.52 54.01
CA LEU A 22 -14.30 12.59 53.88
C LEU A 22 -15.01 13.23 55.07
N ILE A 23 -14.42 13.19 56.28
CA ILE A 23 -14.99 13.85 57.46
C ILE A 23 -14.86 15.39 57.35
N GLN A 24 -13.81 15.87 56.66
CA GLN A 24 -13.51 17.30 56.56
C GLN A 24 -13.99 17.93 55.23
N ALA A 25 -14.23 17.13 54.20
CA ALA A 25 -14.61 17.60 52.87
C ALA A 25 -16.12 17.93 52.74
N THR A 26 -16.45 19.02 52.03
CA THR A 26 -17.83 19.41 51.68
C THR A 26 -17.96 19.73 50.19
N GLY A 27 -19.11 19.41 49.58
CA GLY A 27 -19.39 19.69 48.17
C GLY A 27 -18.80 18.65 47.19
N SER A 28 -18.36 19.11 46.02
CA SER A 28 -17.89 18.26 44.91
C SER A 28 -16.65 17.40 45.24
N GLU A 29 -15.81 17.83 46.18
CA GLU A 29 -14.66 17.05 46.64
C GLU A 29 -15.10 15.80 47.42
N ARG A 30 -16.26 15.85 48.08
CA ARG A 30 -16.82 14.70 48.80
C ARG A 30 -17.27 13.60 47.84
N GLU A 31 -17.86 13.95 46.70
CA GLU A 31 -18.30 12.97 45.69
C GLU A 31 -17.10 12.24 45.07
N ASN A 32 -16.01 12.97 44.75
CA ASN A 32 -14.78 12.37 44.25
C ASN A 32 -14.13 11.43 45.28
N LEU A 33 -14.14 11.82 46.56
CA LEU A 33 -13.61 10.98 47.63
C LEU A 33 -14.50 9.75 47.94
N LEU A 34 -15.82 9.84 47.71
CA LEU A 34 -16.73 8.68 47.81
C LEU A 34 -16.52 7.70 46.65
N SER A 35 -16.29 8.19 45.43
CA SER A 35 -15.90 7.35 44.29
C SER A 35 -14.59 6.64 44.59
N LEU A 36 -13.57 7.39 45.04
CA LEU A 36 -12.26 6.84 45.37
C LEU A 36 -12.34 5.81 46.52
N GLN A 37 -13.23 6.02 47.49
CA GLN A 37 -13.49 5.04 48.54
C GLN A 37 -14.04 3.73 47.96
N SER A 38 -15.05 3.81 47.10
CA SER A 38 -15.66 2.63 46.45
C SER A 38 -14.62 1.86 45.63
N ASP A 39 -13.79 2.58 44.87
CA ASP A 39 -12.75 1.97 44.03
C ASP A 39 -11.68 1.24 44.88
N LEU A 40 -11.29 1.82 46.02
CA LEU A 40 -10.35 1.19 46.95
C LEU A 40 -10.94 -0.03 47.67
N GLU A 41 -12.22 0.01 48.03
CA GLU A 41 -12.93 -1.14 48.64
C GLU A 41 -13.03 -2.31 47.65
N GLU A 42 -13.31 -2.06 46.38
CA GLU A 42 -13.36 -3.08 45.33
C GLU A 42 -11.97 -3.69 45.06
N LEU A 43 -10.92 -2.87 45.01
CA LEU A 43 -9.55 -3.36 44.84
C LEU A 43 -9.09 -4.27 45.99
N ILE A 44 -9.44 -3.93 47.24
CA ILE A 44 -9.14 -4.79 48.40
C ILE A 44 -9.89 -6.11 48.27
N GLN A 45 -11.18 -6.09 47.94
CA GLN A 45 -11.99 -7.30 47.80
C GLN A 45 -11.46 -8.23 46.69
N LEU A 46 -11.08 -7.68 45.53
CA LEU A 46 -10.51 -8.47 44.44
C LEU A 46 -9.19 -9.12 44.85
N THR A 47 -8.31 -8.34 45.50
CA THR A 47 -6.99 -8.84 45.93
C THR A 47 -7.10 -9.89 47.04
N GLU A 48 -8.07 -9.78 47.94
CA GLU A 48 -8.37 -10.80 48.96
C GLU A 48 -8.96 -12.09 48.36
N THR A 49 -9.82 -11.97 47.34
CA THR A 49 -10.35 -13.15 46.63
C THR A 49 -9.26 -13.89 45.86
N GLU A 50 -8.30 -13.17 45.27
CA GLU A 50 -7.14 -13.79 44.61
C GLU A 50 -6.24 -14.52 45.63
N GLU A 51 -6.03 -13.97 46.83
CA GLU A 51 -5.31 -14.68 47.91
C GLU A 51 -6.04 -15.97 48.33
N ASN A 52 -7.37 -15.96 48.36
CA ASN A 52 -8.16 -17.11 48.81
C ASN A 52 -8.24 -18.23 47.75
N VAL A 53 -8.14 -17.89 46.46
CA VAL A 53 -8.10 -18.86 45.35
C VAL A 53 -6.71 -19.50 45.19
N GLU A 54 -5.63 -18.76 45.45
CA GLU A 54 -4.26 -19.32 45.41
C GLU A 54 -3.89 -20.15 46.67
N SER A 55 -4.76 -20.17 47.69
CA SER A 55 -4.56 -20.93 48.93
C SER A 55 -5.18 -22.35 48.92
N THR A 56 -5.84 -22.76 47.83
CA THR A 56 -6.50 -24.07 47.69
C THR A 56 -5.91 -24.93 46.58
N ASP A 57 -4.59 -25.07 46.54
CA ASP A 57 -3.90 -26.05 45.67
C ASP A 57 -3.33 -27.26 46.44
N ASP A 58 -3.67 -27.39 47.72
CA ASP A 58 -3.40 -28.59 48.51
C ASP A 58 -4.67 -28.97 49.28
N LEU A 59 -5.38 -30.01 48.80
CA LEU A 59 -6.15 -31.04 49.54
C LEU A 59 -7.32 -31.61 48.73
N GLU A 60 -7.03 -32.30 47.62
CA GLU A 60 -7.87 -33.44 47.23
C GLU A 60 -7.60 -34.61 48.17
N GLN A 61 -8.40 -34.71 49.24
CA GLN A 61 -8.84 -35.95 49.92
C GLN A 61 -9.24 -35.65 51.38
N ARG A 62 -10.55 -35.54 51.64
CA ARG A 62 -11.30 -36.26 52.70
C ARG A 62 -12.65 -35.61 53.05
N SER A 63 -13.70 -36.44 52.99
CA SER A 63 -14.89 -36.51 53.88
C SER A 63 -15.72 -35.23 54.08
N SER A 64 -16.95 -35.16 53.58
CA SER A 64 -18.19 -35.69 54.18
C SER A 64 -18.52 -35.13 55.57
N ASP A 65 -19.67 -34.45 55.64
CA ASP A 65 -20.51 -34.08 56.79
C ASP A 65 -20.00 -33.00 57.76
N LEU A 66 -20.65 -31.82 57.75
CA LEU A 66 -21.56 -31.33 58.82
C LEU A 66 -22.06 -29.88 58.54
N ASN A 67 -23.38 -29.70 58.67
CA ASN A 67 -24.14 -28.45 58.62
C ASN A 67 -23.87 -27.51 59.82
N GLU A 68 -23.99 -26.19 59.62
CA GLU A 68 -25.05 -25.31 60.19
C GLU A 68 -24.65 -23.81 60.15
N GLY A 69 -25.26 -23.06 59.24
CA GLY A 69 -25.25 -21.58 59.17
C GLY A 69 -26.59 -21.11 58.57
N PRO A 70 -27.06 -19.88 58.84
CA PRO A 70 -28.45 -19.50 58.64
C PRO A 70 -28.77 -19.44 57.14
N LYS A 71 -29.67 -20.31 56.69
CA LYS A 71 -30.13 -20.35 55.29
C LYS A 71 -30.73 -18.99 54.92
N THR A 72 -30.16 -18.35 53.91
CA THR A 72 -30.70 -17.14 53.31
C THR A 72 -31.71 -17.53 52.23
N HIS A 73 -32.64 -16.63 51.90
CA HIS A 73 -33.66 -16.82 50.85
C HIS A 73 -33.08 -17.27 49.49
N LEU A 74 -31.80 -17.01 49.25
CA LEU A 74 -31.07 -17.38 48.04
C LEU A 74 -30.65 -18.87 48.03
N ASP A 75 -30.42 -19.47 49.20
CA ASP A 75 -30.05 -20.89 49.32
C ASP A 75 -31.25 -21.80 48.99
N ASP A 76 -32.46 -21.38 49.35
CA ASP A 76 -33.70 -22.10 49.02
C ASP A 76 -34.02 -22.00 47.51
N GLU A 77 -33.73 -20.87 46.85
CA GLU A 77 -33.86 -20.73 45.39
C GLU A 77 -32.80 -21.54 44.65
N TYR A 78 -31.58 -21.60 45.18
CA TYR A 78 -30.50 -22.41 44.62
C TYR A 78 -30.77 -23.92 44.76
N ASP A 79 -31.30 -24.36 45.90
CA ASP A 79 -31.71 -25.75 46.13
C ASP A 79 -32.89 -26.14 45.22
N LEU A 80 -33.85 -25.23 44.98
CA LEU A 80 -34.93 -25.44 44.01
C LEU A 80 -34.40 -25.56 42.58
N PHE A 81 -33.47 -24.69 42.18
CA PHE A 81 -32.87 -24.70 40.85
C PHE A 81 -32.06 -25.98 40.61
N LYS A 82 -31.33 -26.46 41.63
CA LYS A 82 -30.58 -27.73 41.56
C LYS A 82 -31.52 -28.95 41.46
N ALA A 83 -32.65 -28.91 42.17
CA ALA A 83 -33.67 -29.96 42.10
C ALA A 83 -34.41 -29.99 40.75
N GLU A 84 -34.58 -28.83 40.10
CA GLU A 84 -35.16 -28.72 38.76
C GLU A 84 -34.21 -29.30 37.69
N LEU A 85 -32.90 -29.04 37.81
CA LEU A 85 -31.88 -29.62 36.94
C LEU A 85 -31.75 -31.14 37.10
N ALA A 86 -31.81 -31.66 38.32
CA ALA A 86 -31.73 -33.11 38.56
C ALA A 86 -32.95 -33.88 38.01
N LYS A 87 -34.14 -33.26 37.99
CA LYS A 87 -35.34 -33.84 37.37
C LYS A 87 -35.29 -33.91 35.85
N LEU A 88 -34.50 -33.05 35.21
CA LEU A 88 -34.27 -33.10 33.77
C LEU A 88 -33.34 -34.26 33.40
N ASP A 89 -32.36 -34.58 34.25
CA ASP A 89 -31.41 -35.68 34.04
C ASP A 89 -31.95 -37.09 34.36
N GLU A 90 -32.99 -37.22 35.20
CA GLU A 90 -33.55 -38.54 35.56
C GLU A 90 -34.46 -39.17 34.48
N SER A 91 -34.75 -38.47 33.38
CA SER A 91 -35.69 -38.97 32.35
C SER A 91 -35.06 -39.83 31.24
N THR A 92 -33.76 -40.09 31.24
CA THR A 92 -33.14 -41.08 30.34
C THR A 92 -31.95 -41.77 30.98
N ASN A 93 -32.18 -42.94 31.58
CA ASN A 93 -31.14 -43.87 31.98
C ASN A 93 -31.42 -45.21 31.28
N VAL A 94 -30.54 -45.64 30.37
CA VAL A 94 -29.91 -46.98 30.28
C VAL A 94 -28.92 -47.00 29.10
N ASP A 95 -27.69 -47.39 29.44
CA ASP A 95 -26.55 -47.89 28.65
C ASP A 95 -25.49 -46.92 28.08
N SER A 96 -24.56 -46.62 29.00
CA SER A 96 -23.14 -46.29 28.86
C SER A 96 -22.42 -46.76 27.60
N SER A 97 -21.86 -45.81 26.83
CA SER A 97 -20.43 -45.72 26.45
C SER A 97 -20.16 -44.85 25.19
N GLU A 98 -20.68 -43.62 25.08
CA GLU A 98 -20.39 -42.77 23.90
C GLU A 98 -20.40 -41.23 24.10
N SER A 99 -20.44 -40.72 25.33
CA SER A 99 -20.66 -39.28 25.60
C SER A 99 -19.38 -38.45 25.80
N VAL A 100 -18.38 -38.61 24.93
CA VAL A 100 -17.31 -37.59 24.72
C VAL A 100 -17.39 -37.00 23.30
N VAL A 101 -18.33 -37.46 22.47
CA VAL A 101 -18.37 -37.11 21.03
C VAL A 101 -19.44 -36.06 20.68
N GLN A 102 -20.31 -35.64 21.60
CA GLN A 102 -21.42 -34.73 21.27
C GLN A 102 -21.17 -33.24 21.54
N SER A 103 -20.26 -32.85 22.43
CA SER A 103 -19.92 -31.44 22.68
C SER A 103 -18.92 -30.85 21.69
N SER A 104 -18.09 -31.67 21.03
CA SER A 104 -17.21 -31.24 19.94
C SER A 104 -17.94 -31.02 18.62
N ASN A 105 -18.99 -31.79 18.33
CA ASN A 105 -19.79 -31.64 17.11
C ASN A 105 -20.59 -30.32 17.10
N SER A 106 -21.14 -29.89 18.24
CA SER A 106 -21.92 -28.63 18.30
C SER A 106 -21.08 -27.39 17.95
N PHE A 107 -19.84 -27.32 18.46
CA PHE A 107 -18.96 -26.17 18.20
C PHE A 107 -18.39 -26.20 16.78
N GLU A 108 -18.14 -27.38 16.23
CA GLU A 108 -17.67 -27.51 14.84
C GLU A 108 -18.78 -27.22 13.81
N ASP A 109 -20.02 -27.57 14.13
CA ASP A 109 -21.19 -27.20 13.33
C ASP A 109 -21.47 -25.69 13.37
N GLU A 110 -21.26 -25.03 14.52
CA GLU A 110 -21.32 -23.57 14.64
C GLU A 110 -20.21 -22.86 13.85
N LEU A 111 -18.98 -23.39 13.86
CA LEU A 111 -17.88 -22.83 13.07
C LEU A 111 -18.11 -22.99 11.56
N LYS A 112 -18.68 -24.12 11.12
CA LYS A 112 -19.14 -24.30 9.74
C LYS A 112 -20.30 -23.37 9.38
N ALA A 113 -21.14 -23.00 10.35
CA ALA A 113 -22.19 -22.01 10.14
C ALA A 113 -21.65 -20.57 10.00
N ILE A 114 -20.45 -20.28 10.53
CA ILE A 114 -19.75 -19.00 10.34
C ILE A 114 -19.15 -18.93 8.92
N GLU A 115 -18.79 -20.05 8.31
CA GLU A 115 -18.35 -20.10 6.91
C GLU A 115 -19.47 -19.62 5.98
N GLY A 116 -19.17 -18.62 5.15
CA GLY A 116 -20.13 -17.97 4.26
C GLY A 116 -20.85 -16.76 4.87
N THR A 117 -20.63 -16.44 6.15
CA THR A 117 -21.16 -15.19 6.74
C THR A 117 -20.45 -13.96 6.16
N LYS A 118 -21.22 -12.87 5.97
CA LYS A 118 -20.67 -11.57 5.55
C LYS A 118 -20.22 -10.82 6.78
N CYS A 119 -19.06 -10.16 6.67
CA CYS A 119 -18.47 -9.42 7.77
C CYS A 119 -17.67 -8.21 7.25
N ARG A 120 -17.07 -7.44 8.16
CA ARG A 120 -16.08 -6.42 7.85
C ARG A 120 -14.73 -6.84 8.38
N ALA A 121 -13.73 -6.77 7.52
CA ALA A 121 -12.37 -7.19 7.80
C ALA A 121 -11.39 -6.03 7.66
N PRO A 122 -10.41 -5.91 8.56
CA PRO A 122 -9.32 -4.96 8.39
C PRO A 122 -8.41 -5.37 7.23
N HIS A 123 -8.04 -4.41 6.40
CA HIS A 123 -7.03 -4.56 5.37
C HIS A 123 -6.06 -3.39 5.47
N GLY A 124 -4.77 -3.70 5.67
CA GLY A 124 -3.69 -2.72 5.65
C GLY A 124 -2.82 -2.95 4.42
N SER A 125 -2.54 -1.89 3.68
CA SER A 125 -1.44 -1.91 2.71
C SER A 125 -0.14 -1.63 3.46
N SER A 126 1.00 -2.10 2.95
CA SER A 126 2.33 -1.91 3.58
C SER A 126 2.72 -0.44 3.80
N TRP A 127 2.05 0.50 3.14
CA TRP A 127 2.27 1.93 3.25
C TRP A 127 1.02 2.72 3.71
N GLY A 128 -0.15 2.09 3.78
CA GLY A 128 -1.44 2.74 4.04
C GLY A 128 -2.09 2.26 5.33
N GLY A 129 -2.78 3.14 6.04
CA GLY A 129 -3.50 2.80 7.27
C GLY A 129 -4.48 1.63 7.07
N THR A 130 -4.78 0.92 8.16
CA THR A 130 -5.70 -0.21 8.16
C THR A 130 -7.14 0.26 7.97
N GLY A 131 -7.73 -0.03 6.80
CA GLY A 131 -9.13 0.26 6.51
C GLY A 131 -10.02 -0.97 6.73
N TYR A 132 -11.26 -0.79 7.18
CA TYR A 132 -12.23 -1.89 7.31
C TYR A 132 -13.08 -2.03 6.05
N HIS A 133 -13.01 -3.18 5.39
CA HIS A 133 -13.70 -3.46 4.14
C HIS A 133 -14.71 -4.61 4.29
N ASN A 134 -15.78 -4.57 3.51
CA ASN A 134 -16.76 -5.65 3.48
C ASN A 134 -16.13 -6.92 2.89
N ALA A 135 -16.24 -8.02 3.63
CA ALA A 135 -15.64 -9.31 3.34
C ALA A 135 -16.62 -10.45 3.67
N MET A 136 -16.24 -11.66 3.29
CA MET A 136 -16.97 -12.89 3.57
C MET A 136 -16.01 -13.92 4.13
N VAL A 137 -16.44 -14.65 5.15
CA VAL A 137 -15.67 -15.73 5.75
C VAL A 137 -15.65 -16.93 4.80
N CYS A 138 -14.44 -17.36 4.41
CA CYS A 138 -14.23 -18.51 3.52
C CYS A 138 -13.95 -19.79 4.31
N SER A 139 -13.07 -19.74 5.30
CA SER A 139 -12.69 -20.90 6.11
C SER A 139 -12.17 -20.48 7.47
N VAL A 140 -12.41 -21.31 8.48
CA VAL A 140 -11.89 -21.08 9.84
C VAL A 140 -10.69 -22.00 10.11
N TYR A 141 -9.60 -21.42 10.60
CA TYR A 141 -8.38 -22.12 11.02
C TYR A 141 -8.28 -22.11 12.54
N LYS A 142 -8.07 -23.29 13.11
CA LYS A 142 -7.77 -23.50 14.53
C LYS A 142 -6.27 -23.78 14.64
N ASN A 143 -5.55 -23.02 15.46
CA ASN A 143 -4.10 -23.22 15.57
C ASN A 143 -3.69 -24.33 16.53
N ASP A 144 -4.51 -24.76 17.51
CA ASP A 144 -4.24 -25.92 18.37
C ASP A 144 -5.51 -26.43 19.10
N ASP A 145 -5.53 -27.72 19.50
CA ASP A 145 -6.64 -28.40 20.21
C ASP A 145 -6.80 -27.99 21.69
N ASN A 146 -5.95 -27.10 22.22
CA ASN A 146 -6.03 -26.60 23.59
C ASN A 146 -6.69 -25.21 23.62
N PHE A 147 -7.98 -25.20 23.90
CA PHE A 147 -8.79 -23.99 24.04
C PHE A 147 -8.38 -23.18 25.28
N SER A 148 -8.07 -21.91 25.10
CA SER A 148 -8.12 -20.96 26.22
C SER A 148 -8.71 -19.59 25.89
N SER A 149 -8.90 -19.19 24.62
CA SER A 149 -9.61 -17.94 24.30
C SER A 149 -10.09 -17.87 22.84
N LEU A 150 -11.17 -17.13 22.57
CA LEU A 150 -11.66 -16.76 21.22
C LEU A 150 -10.59 -16.05 20.34
N ASN A 151 -9.45 -15.67 20.94
CA ASN A 151 -8.31 -15.02 20.29
C ASN A 151 -7.49 -15.96 19.40
N ASP A 152 -7.56 -17.28 19.61
CA ASP A 152 -6.77 -18.26 18.84
C ASP A 152 -7.47 -18.72 17.55
N ILE A 153 -8.69 -18.25 17.33
CA ILE A 153 -9.48 -18.55 16.12
C ILE A 153 -9.06 -17.57 15.02
N MET A 154 -8.42 -18.11 13.99
CA MET A 154 -8.05 -17.37 12.79
C MET A 154 -9.04 -17.65 11.68
N VAL A 155 -9.51 -16.61 11.01
CA VAL A 155 -10.50 -16.74 9.94
C VAL A 155 -9.92 -16.21 8.65
N ARG A 156 -10.07 -16.99 7.57
CA ARG A 156 -9.75 -16.55 6.21
C ARG A 156 -10.94 -15.83 5.63
N VAL A 157 -10.73 -14.58 5.23
CA VAL A 157 -11.77 -13.74 4.65
C VAL A 157 -11.43 -13.34 3.21
N LEU A 158 -12.45 -13.26 2.37
CA LEU A 158 -12.37 -12.78 1.00
C LEU A 158 -13.12 -11.46 0.89
N PHE A 159 -12.49 -10.44 0.32
CA PHE A 159 -13.11 -9.12 0.20
C PHE A 159 -14.20 -9.12 -0.88
N ILE A 160 -15.39 -8.63 -0.52
CA ILE A 160 -16.55 -8.52 -1.41
C ILE A 160 -16.34 -7.35 -2.38
N ASN A 161 -15.76 -6.27 -1.88
CA ASN A 161 -15.53 -5.03 -2.62
C ASN A 161 -14.02 -4.77 -2.79
N PRO A 162 -13.34 -5.50 -3.70
CA PRO A 162 -11.92 -5.34 -3.93
C PRO A 162 -11.62 -3.99 -4.58
N THR A 163 -10.90 -3.12 -3.87
CA THR A 163 -10.40 -1.83 -4.39
C THR A 163 -9.04 -1.97 -5.07
N HIS A 164 -8.23 -2.93 -4.60
CA HIS A 164 -6.93 -3.25 -5.15
C HIS A 164 -6.93 -4.64 -5.79
N LYS A 165 -6.03 -4.85 -6.76
CA LYS A 165 -5.87 -6.14 -7.44
C LYS A 165 -5.49 -7.28 -6.50
N GLU A 166 -4.75 -6.96 -5.44
CA GLU A 166 -4.35 -7.90 -4.38
C GLU A 166 -5.52 -8.40 -3.52
N MET A 167 -6.66 -7.69 -3.55
CA MET A 167 -7.89 -8.10 -2.88
C MET A 167 -8.79 -8.98 -3.77
N LEU A 168 -8.51 -9.08 -5.08
CA LEU A 168 -9.33 -9.87 -5.99
C LEU A 168 -9.18 -11.36 -5.67
N PRO A 169 -10.27 -12.07 -5.35
CA PRO A 169 -10.20 -13.49 -5.05
C PRO A 169 -9.76 -14.28 -6.29
N CYS A 170 -8.85 -15.23 -6.10
CA CYS A 170 -8.35 -16.10 -7.15
C CYS A 170 -9.43 -17.11 -7.58
N PRO A 171 -9.86 -17.12 -8.87
CA PRO A 171 -10.87 -18.08 -9.33
C PRO A 171 -10.43 -19.54 -9.15
N TYR A 172 -9.16 -19.84 -9.44
CA TYR A 172 -8.62 -21.19 -9.28
C TYR A 172 -8.51 -21.63 -7.81
N PHE A 173 -8.38 -20.69 -6.88
CA PHE A 173 -8.39 -21.00 -5.44
C PHE A 173 -9.81 -21.34 -4.98
N LEU A 174 -10.82 -20.59 -5.44
CA LEU A 174 -12.23 -20.91 -5.19
C LEU A 174 -12.61 -22.29 -5.75
N ASP A 175 -12.03 -22.67 -6.90
CA ASP A 175 -12.22 -23.98 -7.52
C ASP A 175 -11.29 -25.07 -6.93
N GLY A 176 -10.44 -24.75 -5.94
CA GLY A 176 -9.52 -25.71 -5.29
C GLY A 176 -8.38 -26.22 -6.18
N SER A 177 -8.09 -25.56 -7.31
CA SER A 177 -7.12 -26.00 -8.33
C SER A 177 -5.86 -25.12 -8.41
N CYS A 178 -5.72 -24.15 -7.50
CA CYS A 178 -4.56 -23.26 -7.50
C CYS A 178 -3.28 -24.00 -7.03
N LYS A 179 -2.21 -23.90 -7.82
CA LYS A 179 -0.91 -24.55 -7.54
C LYS A 179 0.11 -23.63 -6.85
N PHE A 180 -0.22 -22.34 -6.72
CA PHE A 180 0.68 -21.32 -6.19
C PHE A 180 0.42 -21.12 -4.69
N SER A 181 1.44 -20.70 -3.93
CA SER A 181 1.25 -20.28 -2.55
C SER A 181 0.57 -18.91 -2.47
N GLU A 182 0.05 -18.56 -1.29
CA GLU A 182 -0.68 -17.30 -1.05
C GLU A 182 0.12 -16.05 -1.46
N GLU A 183 1.46 -16.10 -1.35
CA GLU A 183 2.36 -15.00 -1.70
C GLU A 183 2.80 -14.99 -3.17
N GLN A 184 2.69 -16.13 -3.88
CA GLN A 184 3.14 -16.26 -5.26
C GLN A 184 1.98 -16.18 -6.27
N CYS A 185 0.75 -16.22 -5.79
CA CYS A 185 -0.43 -16.08 -6.63
C CYS A 185 -0.67 -14.60 -6.96
N HIS A 186 -1.02 -14.32 -8.21
CA HIS A 186 -1.35 -12.97 -8.68
C HIS A 186 -2.70 -12.44 -8.15
N PHE A 187 -3.53 -13.35 -7.64
CA PHE A 187 -4.83 -13.07 -7.08
C PHE A 187 -4.87 -13.52 -5.61
N SER A 188 -5.70 -12.87 -4.82
CA SER A 188 -5.86 -13.13 -3.40
C SER A 188 -6.36 -14.55 -3.12
N HIS A 189 -5.71 -15.26 -2.21
CA HIS A 189 -6.26 -16.44 -1.55
C HIS A 189 -7.06 -16.07 -0.29
N GLY A 190 -7.36 -14.78 -0.09
CA GLY A 190 -7.97 -14.26 1.13
C GLY A 190 -6.94 -13.89 2.19
N ALA A 191 -7.36 -13.05 3.14
CA ALA A 191 -6.54 -12.61 4.25
C ALA A 191 -6.86 -13.44 5.50
N LEU A 192 -5.83 -13.89 6.22
CA LEU A 192 -5.98 -14.51 7.53
C LEU A 192 -6.04 -13.44 8.61
N ILE A 193 -7.15 -13.35 9.33
CA ILE A 193 -7.36 -12.36 10.39
C ILE A 193 -7.89 -13.02 11.67
N PRO A 194 -7.55 -12.51 12.86
CA PRO A 194 -8.14 -12.99 14.12
C PRO A 194 -9.65 -12.73 14.14
N PHE A 195 -10.43 -13.68 14.67
CA PHE A 195 -11.89 -13.53 14.78
C PHE A 195 -12.31 -12.26 15.53
N THR A 196 -11.54 -11.85 16.54
CA THR A 196 -11.77 -10.63 17.32
C THR A 196 -11.60 -9.31 16.55
N SER A 197 -10.93 -9.35 15.40
CA SER A 197 -10.73 -8.17 14.54
C SER A 197 -11.87 -7.97 13.52
N ILE A 198 -12.79 -8.93 13.44
CA ILE A 198 -13.93 -8.90 12.52
C ILE A 198 -15.01 -7.99 13.10
N GLN A 199 -15.63 -7.18 12.23
CA GLN A 199 -16.77 -6.34 12.57
C GLN A 199 -18.04 -6.82 11.86
N GLU A 200 -19.20 -6.40 12.36
CA GLU A 200 -20.49 -6.67 11.73
C GLU A 200 -20.56 -6.09 10.31
N TYR A 201 -21.28 -6.79 9.42
CA TYR A 201 -21.47 -6.36 8.05
C TYR A 201 -22.31 -5.08 8.00
N LYS A 202 -21.73 -4.01 7.43
CA LYS A 202 -22.46 -2.77 7.17
C LYS A 202 -23.12 -2.83 5.80
N GLU A 203 -24.44 -2.92 5.78
CA GLU A 203 -25.20 -2.82 4.54
C GLU A 203 -25.13 -1.40 3.99
N PRO A 204 -24.87 -1.22 2.68
CA PRO A 204 -24.87 0.09 2.05
C PRO A 204 -26.28 0.70 1.98
N ASP A 205 -26.43 1.92 2.48
CA ASP A 205 -27.68 2.68 2.39
C ASP A 205 -27.83 3.34 1.00
N PHE A 206 -28.51 2.65 0.09
CA PHE A 206 -28.78 3.12 -1.28
C PHE A 206 -29.68 4.37 -1.33
N SER A 207 -30.44 4.64 -0.27
CA SER A 207 -31.32 5.82 -0.14
C SER A 207 -30.56 7.15 -0.10
N SER A 208 -29.26 7.12 0.21
CA SER A 208 -28.39 8.30 0.28
C SER A 208 -27.88 8.78 -1.07
N ILE A 209 -28.03 7.97 -2.12
CA ILE A 209 -27.46 8.22 -3.44
C ILE A 209 -28.24 9.33 -4.15
N LYS A 210 -27.58 10.47 -4.39
CA LYS A 210 -28.11 11.60 -5.15
C LYS A 210 -27.15 11.96 -6.28
N MET A 211 -27.62 12.77 -7.23
CA MET A 211 -26.73 13.37 -8.22
C MET A 211 -25.62 14.16 -7.50
N GLY A 212 -24.38 13.89 -7.83
CA GLY A 212 -23.19 14.47 -7.19
C GLY A 212 -22.66 13.69 -5.98
N SER A 213 -23.35 12.65 -5.49
CA SER A 213 -22.83 11.79 -4.41
C SER A 213 -21.62 10.99 -4.88
N ARG A 214 -20.65 10.81 -3.97
CA ARG A 214 -19.46 9.97 -4.18
C ARG A 214 -19.81 8.52 -3.84
N VAL A 215 -19.54 7.62 -4.77
CA VAL A 215 -19.84 6.19 -4.65
C VAL A 215 -18.68 5.38 -5.22
N LEU A 216 -18.46 4.18 -4.69
CA LEU A 216 -17.63 3.19 -5.35
C LEU A 216 -18.46 2.49 -6.42
N ALA A 217 -17.95 2.46 -7.65
CA ALA A 217 -18.57 1.75 -8.76
C ALA A 217 -17.64 0.65 -9.25
N LYS A 218 -18.23 -0.49 -9.58
CA LYS A 218 -17.48 -1.63 -10.13
C LYS A 218 -17.20 -1.42 -11.61
N GLN A 219 -15.94 -1.57 -11.99
CA GLN A 219 -15.49 -1.49 -13.38
C GLN A 219 -15.41 -2.89 -14.02
N LYS A 220 -15.22 -2.94 -15.35
CA LYS A 220 -15.06 -4.19 -16.13
C LYS A 220 -13.95 -5.13 -15.62
N ASN A 221 -12.94 -4.58 -14.94
CA ASN A 221 -11.85 -5.31 -14.29
C ASN A 221 -12.24 -5.96 -12.96
N LYS A 222 -13.53 -5.90 -12.56
CA LYS A 222 -14.08 -6.35 -11.27
C LYS A 222 -13.54 -5.58 -10.05
N LEU A 223 -12.83 -4.48 -10.26
CA LEU A 223 -12.36 -3.60 -9.19
C LEU A 223 -13.37 -2.47 -8.93
N TRP A 224 -13.44 -2.07 -7.66
CA TRP A 224 -14.28 -0.98 -7.19
C TRP A 224 -13.48 0.30 -7.11
N HIS A 225 -13.89 1.32 -7.88
CA HIS A 225 -13.20 2.60 -7.95
C HIS A 225 -14.10 3.76 -7.53
N ARG A 226 -13.49 4.81 -6.98
CA ARG A 226 -14.19 6.04 -6.58
C ARG A 226 -14.78 6.71 -7.81
N SER A 227 -16.05 7.06 -7.71
CA SER A 227 -16.84 7.65 -8.77
C SER A 227 -17.86 8.63 -8.22
N VAL A 228 -18.34 9.52 -9.09
CA VAL A 228 -19.36 10.51 -8.77
C VAL A 228 -20.59 10.22 -9.62
N VAL A 229 -21.76 10.15 -8.99
CA VAL A 229 -23.02 9.95 -9.69
C VAL A 229 -23.37 11.20 -10.49
N LEU A 230 -23.45 11.09 -11.81
CA LEU A 230 -23.85 12.19 -12.68
C LEU A 230 -25.37 12.21 -12.88
N LYS A 231 -25.98 11.05 -13.12
CA LYS A 231 -27.42 10.91 -13.28
C LYS A 231 -27.94 9.74 -12.46
N THR A 232 -28.99 9.99 -11.71
CA THR A 232 -29.80 8.96 -11.09
C THR A 232 -30.76 8.36 -12.12
N PRO A 233 -31.14 7.08 -11.99
CA PRO A 233 -32.11 6.45 -12.86
C PRO A 233 -33.41 7.26 -12.87
N GLY A 234 -33.96 7.50 -14.06
CA GLY A 234 -35.34 7.94 -14.24
C GLY A 234 -36.26 6.72 -14.41
N ASP A 235 -37.58 6.93 -14.33
CA ASP A 235 -38.65 5.90 -14.30
C ASP A 235 -38.63 4.84 -15.44
N GLN A 236 -37.67 4.89 -16.36
CA GLN A 236 -37.55 4.00 -17.52
C GLN A 236 -36.23 3.21 -17.58
N ASN A 237 -35.20 3.56 -16.80
CA ASN A 237 -33.91 2.87 -16.79
C ASN A 237 -33.36 2.78 -15.35
N ASP A 238 -33.24 1.57 -14.80
CA ASP A 238 -32.69 1.29 -13.45
C ASP A 238 -31.15 1.41 -13.36
N GLN A 239 -30.54 2.21 -14.24
CA GLN A 239 -29.09 2.36 -14.34
C GLN A 239 -28.64 3.76 -13.93
N TYR A 240 -27.58 3.83 -13.13
CA TYR A 240 -26.95 5.08 -12.72
C TYR A 240 -25.80 5.40 -13.67
N GLU A 241 -25.70 6.66 -14.07
CA GLU A 241 -24.55 7.14 -14.84
C GLU A 241 -23.51 7.68 -13.87
N VAL A 242 -22.37 7.01 -13.76
CA VAL A 242 -21.29 7.37 -12.83
C VAL A 242 -20.02 7.76 -13.59
N LYS A 243 -19.32 8.78 -13.08
CA LYS A 243 -18.03 9.24 -13.58
C LYS A 243 -16.92 8.84 -12.64
N PHE A 244 -15.94 8.08 -13.11
CA PHE A 244 -14.77 7.72 -12.31
C PHE A 244 -13.89 8.93 -12.04
N GLU A 245 -13.41 9.06 -10.81
CA GLU A 245 -12.55 10.18 -10.39
C GLU A 245 -11.16 10.06 -11.01
N ALA A 246 -10.58 8.85 -11.02
CA ALA A 246 -9.22 8.61 -11.53
C ALA A 246 -9.12 8.64 -13.07
N SER A 247 -10.05 8.01 -13.78
CA SER A 247 -9.99 7.88 -15.24
C SER A 247 -10.83 8.92 -15.99
N GLY A 248 -11.75 9.60 -15.31
CA GLY A 248 -12.71 10.53 -15.93
C GLY A 248 -13.74 9.87 -16.85
N ASN A 249 -13.71 8.55 -17.00
CA ASN A 249 -14.64 7.78 -17.83
C ASN A 249 -16.04 7.75 -17.22
N VAL A 250 -17.06 7.72 -18.08
CA VAL A 250 -18.46 7.64 -17.69
C VAL A 250 -19.01 6.26 -18.05
N ILE A 251 -19.59 5.56 -17.09
CA ILE A 251 -20.17 4.22 -17.26
C ILE A 251 -21.58 4.19 -16.66
N GLU A 252 -22.47 3.46 -17.31
CA GLU A 252 -23.80 3.12 -16.80
C GLU A 252 -23.70 1.85 -15.96
N VAL A 253 -24.07 1.93 -14.68
CA VAL A 253 -23.88 0.88 -13.69
C VAL A 253 -25.22 0.63 -12.98
N GLY A 254 -25.58 -0.64 -12.80
CA GLY A 254 -26.78 -1.04 -12.05
C GLY A 254 -26.59 -0.87 -10.54
N ILE A 255 -27.69 -0.86 -9.79
CA ILE A 255 -27.66 -0.61 -8.33
C ILE A 255 -26.79 -1.62 -7.55
N HIS A 256 -26.68 -2.86 -8.02
CA HIS A 256 -25.88 -3.91 -7.40
C HIS A 256 -24.36 -3.71 -7.51
N ASP A 257 -23.93 -2.91 -8.48
CA ASP A 257 -22.52 -2.62 -8.77
C ASP A 257 -22.12 -1.22 -8.27
N LEU A 258 -22.92 -0.64 -7.36
CA LEU A 258 -22.70 0.64 -6.70
C LEU A 258 -22.64 0.45 -5.19
N LEU A 259 -21.73 1.18 -4.56
CA LEU A 259 -21.57 1.20 -3.11
C LEU A 259 -21.42 2.67 -2.65
N PRO A 260 -22.40 3.22 -1.93
CA PRO A 260 -22.29 4.52 -1.28
C PRO A 260 -21.05 4.59 -0.38
N LEU A 261 -20.35 5.72 -0.42
CA LEU A 261 -19.31 6.05 0.55
C LEU A 261 -19.91 7.01 1.58
N ASP A 262 -19.93 6.61 2.84
CA ASP A 262 -20.23 7.53 3.95
C ASP A 262 -19.06 8.51 4.16
N ASP A 263 -19.34 9.68 4.72
CA ASP A 263 -18.39 10.78 4.96
C ASP A 263 -17.14 10.33 5.76
N ASP A 264 -17.29 9.29 6.60
CA ASP A 264 -16.19 8.67 7.38
C ASP A 264 -15.24 7.79 6.52
N GLY A 265 -15.64 7.41 5.30
CA GLY A 265 -14.79 6.70 4.33
C GLY A 265 -13.85 7.62 3.55
N LEU A 266 -13.84 8.91 3.86
CA LEU A 266 -13.00 9.91 3.20
C LEU A 266 -11.54 9.91 3.66
N GLU A 267 -11.18 9.16 4.71
CA GLU A 267 -9.80 9.03 5.19
C GLU A 267 -8.92 8.06 4.40
N MET A 268 -9.45 7.43 3.34
CA MET A 268 -8.59 6.76 2.37
C MET A 268 -7.87 7.83 1.55
N SER A 269 -6.66 8.14 2.02
CA SER A 269 -5.65 9.03 1.46
C SER A 269 -5.70 9.05 -0.06
N ASP A 270 -5.91 10.24 -0.61
CA ASP A 270 -5.64 10.60 -2.00
C ASP A 270 -4.13 10.46 -2.25
N SER A 271 -3.67 9.22 -2.34
CA SER A 271 -2.40 8.91 -2.96
C SER A 271 -2.61 9.04 -4.45
N SER A 272 -2.33 10.23 -4.97
CA SER A 272 -2.04 10.46 -6.38
C SER A 272 -0.80 9.65 -6.76
N ASP A 273 -0.95 8.33 -6.86
CA ASP A 273 0.02 7.47 -7.52
C ASP A 273 -0.28 7.55 -9.01
N ASP A 274 0.47 8.43 -9.67
CA ASP A 274 0.57 8.56 -11.13
C ASP A 274 1.16 7.26 -11.68
N SER A 275 0.34 6.22 -11.68
CA SER A 275 0.67 4.92 -12.20
C SER A 275 0.29 4.90 -13.68
N ASP A 276 1.33 4.95 -14.51
CA ASP A 276 1.33 4.98 -15.99
C ASP A 276 0.84 3.63 -16.58
N TYR A 277 -0.28 3.09 -16.07
CA TYR A 277 -0.87 1.81 -16.48
C TYR A 277 -2.22 2.02 -17.17
N ASP A 278 -2.23 2.78 -18.26
CA ASP A 278 -3.34 2.73 -19.21
C ASP A 278 -2.84 2.25 -20.57
N TYR A 279 -2.56 0.94 -20.68
CA TYR A 279 -2.36 0.29 -21.99
C TYR A 279 -2.65 -1.21 -22.00
N GLU A 280 -3.67 -1.71 -21.30
CA GLU A 280 -4.05 -3.13 -21.41
C GLU A 280 -5.58 -3.37 -21.43
N MET A 281 -6.32 -2.59 -22.23
CA MET A 281 -7.70 -2.96 -22.57
C MET A 281 -8.00 -2.87 -24.07
N LYS A 282 -7.26 -3.66 -24.86
CA LYS A 282 -7.59 -3.99 -26.26
C LYS A 282 -7.37 -5.46 -26.64
N ASN A 283 -7.28 -6.38 -25.68
CA ASN A 283 -6.86 -7.75 -25.99
C ASN A 283 -7.97 -8.79 -26.23
N CYS A 284 -9.27 -8.44 -26.18
CA CYS A 284 -10.32 -9.44 -26.43
C CYS A 284 -10.59 -9.75 -27.91
N ASN A 285 -10.04 -8.98 -28.85
CA ASN A 285 -10.10 -9.27 -30.29
C ASN A 285 -8.74 -9.68 -30.89
N ASN A 286 -7.67 -9.68 -30.10
CA ASN A 286 -6.31 -9.84 -30.60
C ASN A 286 -5.92 -11.31 -30.80
N GLU A 287 -6.44 -12.25 -30.03
CA GLU A 287 -6.11 -13.67 -30.23
C GLU A 287 -6.57 -14.18 -31.61
N GLU A 288 -7.75 -13.77 -32.09
CA GLU A 288 -8.23 -14.13 -33.43
C GLU A 288 -7.45 -13.43 -34.56
N ILE A 289 -7.00 -12.19 -34.37
CA ILE A 289 -6.19 -11.44 -35.36
C ILE A 289 -4.77 -11.99 -35.42
N VAL A 290 -4.17 -12.34 -34.28
CA VAL A 290 -2.84 -12.95 -34.18
C VAL A 290 -2.85 -14.36 -34.77
N HIS A 291 -3.89 -15.16 -34.53
CA HIS A 291 -4.07 -16.45 -35.21
C HIS A 291 -4.20 -16.30 -36.73
N LYS A 292 -4.91 -15.27 -37.22
CA LYS A 292 -4.99 -14.97 -38.66
C LYS A 292 -3.66 -14.51 -39.25
N ALA A 293 -2.88 -13.67 -38.56
CA ALA A 293 -1.62 -13.11 -39.05
C ALA A 293 -0.40 -14.06 -38.95
N LEU A 294 -0.48 -15.08 -38.10
CA LEU A 294 0.51 -16.18 -38.04
C LEU A 294 0.27 -17.25 -39.12
N LEU A 295 -0.99 -17.43 -39.55
CA LEU A 295 -1.38 -18.47 -40.51
C LEU A 295 -1.58 -17.96 -41.94
N THR A 296 -1.73 -16.64 -42.14
CA THR A 296 -1.88 -16.07 -43.49
C THR A 296 -0.50 -15.78 -44.08
N VAL A 297 0.09 -16.80 -44.70
CA VAL A 297 1.23 -16.61 -45.61
C VAL A 297 0.68 -16.02 -46.91
N ASN A 298 1.11 -14.80 -47.26
CA ASN A 298 0.96 -14.30 -48.64
C ASN A 298 1.97 -15.03 -49.53
N SER A 299 1.73 -16.32 -49.79
CA SER A 299 2.58 -17.16 -50.65
C SER A 299 2.36 -16.78 -52.11
N THR A 300 3.00 -15.70 -52.55
CA THR A 300 3.02 -15.33 -53.97
C THR A 300 4.15 -16.03 -54.73
N GLU A 301 5.01 -16.77 -54.04
CA GLU A 301 6.08 -17.56 -54.66
C GLU A 301 5.62 -18.99 -54.97
N ARG A 302 5.93 -19.45 -56.19
CA ARG A 302 5.64 -20.81 -56.62
C ARG A 302 6.52 -21.78 -55.85
N LEU A 303 5.91 -22.80 -55.24
CA LEU A 303 6.60 -23.93 -54.64
C LEU A 303 7.54 -24.58 -55.69
N GLY A 304 8.84 -24.64 -55.40
CA GLY A 304 9.84 -25.24 -56.30
C GLY A 304 10.86 -24.28 -56.92
N SER A 305 10.90 -22.99 -56.53
CA SER A 305 11.92 -22.03 -56.99
C SER A 305 13.38 -22.50 -56.77
N TRP A 306 13.62 -23.34 -55.77
CA TRP A 306 14.94 -23.94 -55.49
C TRP A 306 15.34 -25.04 -56.50
N GLU A 307 14.41 -25.55 -57.31
CA GLU A 307 14.72 -26.53 -58.36
C GLU A 307 15.51 -25.92 -59.52
N ASP A 308 15.36 -24.61 -59.76
CA ASP A 308 16.16 -23.85 -60.71
C ASP A 308 17.66 -23.93 -60.36
N HIS A 309 17.97 -23.99 -59.06
CA HIS A 309 19.34 -24.07 -58.56
C HIS A 309 19.83 -25.51 -58.31
N THR A 310 18.93 -26.48 -58.20
CA THR A 310 19.28 -27.88 -57.88
C THR A 310 19.06 -28.85 -59.05
N ARG A 311 18.69 -28.35 -60.24
CA ARG A 311 18.55 -29.09 -61.50
C ARG A 311 17.69 -30.36 -61.35
N GLY A 312 16.61 -30.25 -60.57
CA GLY A 312 15.64 -31.34 -60.33
C GLY A 312 16.11 -32.45 -59.39
N ILE A 313 17.25 -32.29 -58.70
CA ILE A 313 17.74 -33.31 -57.75
C ILE A 313 16.80 -33.42 -56.56
N GLY A 314 16.35 -32.31 -55.99
CA GLY A 314 15.49 -32.40 -54.82
C GLY A 314 14.06 -32.82 -55.16
N SER A 315 13.47 -32.45 -56.30
CA SER A 315 12.16 -33.00 -56.71
C SER A 315 12.22 -34.51 -56.78
N LYS A 316 13.32 -35.04 -57.36
CA LYS A 316 13.57 -36.47 -57.45
C LYS A 316 13.76 -37.13 -56.08
N LEU A 317 14.39 -36.43 -55.13
CA LEU A 317 14.53 -36.91 -53.75
C LEU A 317 13.18 -36.92 -53.02
N MET A 318 12.39 -35.84 -53.14
CA MET A 318 11.05 -35.78 -52.54
C MET A 318 10.14 -36.86 -53.10
N ALA A 319 10.17 -37.08 -54.43
CA ALA A 319 9.42 -38.16 -55.07
C ALA A 319 9.84 -39.54 -54.55
N LYS A 320 11.14 -39.79 -54.34
CA LYS A 320 11.63 -41.03 -53.72
C LYS A 320 11.14 -41.21 -52.28
N MET A 321 10.93 -40.12 -51.55
CA MET A 321 10.38 -40.11 -50.19
C MET A 321 8.85 -40.13 -50.16
N GLY A 322 8.20 -40.27 -51.33
CA GLY A 322 6.75 -40.42 -51.45
C GLY A 322 5.97 -39.11 -51.62
N TYR A 323 6.63 -38.00 -51.97
CA TYR A 323 5.95 -36.76 -52.33
C TYR A 323 5.34 -36.86 -53.74
N ILE A 324 4.03 -36.60 -53.85
CA ILE A 324 3.35 -36.46 -55.14
C ILE A 324 3.12 -34.96 -55.36
N THR A 325 3.54 -34.45 -56.53
CA THR A 325 3.45 -33.03 -56.86
C THR A 325 2.02 -32.51 -56.72
N GLY A 326 1.86 -31.46 -55.91
CA GLY A 326 0.55 -30.86 -55.62
C GLY A 326 -0.18 -31.45 -54.41
N THR A 327 0.41 -32.44 -53.73
CA THR A 327 -0.16 -33.05 -52.51
C THR A 327 0.77 -32.89 -51.31
N GLY A 328 0.29 -33.25 -50.12
CA GLY A 328 1.08 -33.23 -48.89
C GLY A 328 2.10 -34.35 -48.82
N LEU A 329 3.19 -34.14 -48.07
CA LEU A 329 4.18 -35.19 -47.79
C LEU A 329 3.62 -36.25 -46.81
N GLY A 330 3.62 -37.54 -47.17
CA GLY A 330 3.25 -38.63 -46.27
C GLY A 330 2.66 -39.85 -47.00
N LYS A 331 2.58 -41.00 -46.32
CA LYS A 331 2.12 -42.29 -46.91
C LYS A 331 0.71 -42.23 -47.52
N ARG A 332 -0.14 -41.33 -47.03
CA ARG A 332 -1.51 -41.06 -47.50
C ARG A 332 -1.68 -39.68 -48.14
N ALA A 333 -0.58 -38.95 -48.36
CA ALA A 333 -0.58 -37.56 -48.77
C ALA A 333 -1.24 -36.55 -47.80
N ASP A 334 -1.37 -36.93 -46.51
CA ASP A 334 -1.99 -36.12 -45.44
C ASP A 334 -1.12 -34.93 -44.95
N GLY A 335 0.08 -34.74 -45.51
CA GLY A 335 0.99 -33.69 -45.08
C GLY A 335 0.57 -32.28 -45.52
N ARG A 336 1.28 -31.26 -45.02
CA ARG A 336 1.08 -29.88 -45.47
C ARG A 336 1.60 -29.71 -46.90
N VAL A 337 0.79 -29.09 -47.76
CA VAL A 337 1.14 -28.76 -49.16
C VAL A 337 2.08 -27.57 -49.25
N ASN A 338 1.88 -26.57 -48.38
CA ASN A 338 2.70 -25.36 -48.36
C ASN A 338 3.87 -25.50 -47.36
N PRO A 339 5.10 -25.16 -47.76
CA PRO A 339 6.24 -25.12 -46.84
C PRO A 339 6.02 -24.13 -45.70
N VAL A 340 6.60 -24.43 -44.54
CA VAL A 340 6.66 -23.51 -43.40
C VAL A 340 7.90 -22.64 -43.55
N GLU A 341 7.71 -21.34 -43.77
CA GLU A 341 8.82 -20.38 -43.86
C GLU A 341 9.38 -20.08 -42.45
N ALA A 342 10.71 -20.09 -42.32
CA ALA A 342 11.38 -19.76 -41.07
C ALA A 342 11.70 -18.26 -41.01
N THR A 343 11.00 -17.52 -40.16
CA THR A 343 11.29 -16.10 -39.90
C THR A 343 12.42 -15.97 -38.87
N VAL A 344 13.55 -15.37 -39.25
CA VAL A 344 14.67 -15.10 -38.33
C VAL A 344 14.32 -13.92 -37.43
N LEU A 345 14.33 -14.16 -36.11
CA LEU A 345 14.08 -13.15 -35.08
C LEU A 345 15.38 -12.46 -34.62
N PRO A 346 15.31 -11.22 -34.13
CA PRO A 346 16.49 -10.53 -33.60
C PRO A 346 17.07 -11.26 -32.38
N ALA A 347 18.39 -11.44 -32.37
CA ALA A 347 19.09 -12.15 -31.30
C ALA A 347 19.04 -11.39 -29.97
N GLY A 348 18.89 -12.12 -28.86
CA GLY A 348 18.91 -11.58 -27.50
C GLY A 348 17.63 -10.87 -27.04
N LYS A 349 16.56 -10.89 -27.86
CA LYS A 349 15.25 -10.35 -27.50
C LYS A 349 14.26 -11.52 -27.29
N SER A 350 13.35 -11.39 -26.32
CA SER A 350 12.33 -12.41 -26.06
C SER A 350 11.35 -12.52 -27.23
N LEU A 351 10.74 -13.71 -27.39
CA LEU A 351 9.69 -13.95 -28.40
C LEU A 351 8.54 -12.95 -28.25
N ASP A 352 8.16 -12.66 -27.00
CA ASP A 352 7.10 -11.73 -26.64
C ASP A 352 7.41 -10.29 -27.09
N HIS A 353 8.66 -9.84 -26.89
CA HIS A 353 9.12 -8.53 -27.38
C HIS A 353 9.13 -8.47 -28.92
N CYS A 354 9.45 -9.57 -29.60
CA CYS A 354 9.41 -9.64 -31.05
C CYS A 354 7.98 -9.63 -31.60
N MET A 355 7.03 -10.26 -30.90
CA MET A 355 5.60 -10.23 -31.23
C MET A 355 5.04 -8.82 -31.10
N ASN A 356 5.34 -8.13 -30.00
CA ASN A 356 4.89 -6.76 -29.76
C ASN A 356 5.46 -5.77 -30.80
N LEU A 357 6.74 -5.92 -31.19
CA LEU A 357 7.32 -5.13 -32.28
C LEU A 357 6.64 -5.36 -33.64
N ARG A 358 6.22 -6.60 -33.93
CA ARG A 358 5.55 -6.96 -35.19
C ARG A 358 4.10 -6.47 -35.23
N GLU A 359 3.40 -6.53 -34.10
CA GLU A 359 2.05 -5.98 -33.94
C GLU A 359 2.06 -4.46 -34.14
N ASN A 360 2.98 -3.75 -33.47
CA ASN A 360 3.16 -2.31 -33.63
C ASN A 360 3.58 -1.89 -35.05
N ALA A 361 4.17 -2.82 -35.82
CA ALA A 361 4.57 -2.59 -37.21
C ALA A 361 3.46 -2.84 -38.23
N GLY A 362 2.30 -3.39 -37.84
CA GLY A 362 1.16 -3.60 -38.75
C GLY A 362 1.48 -4.43 -40.01
N GLY A 363 2.53 -5.27 -39.96
CA GLY A 363 2.96 -6.11 -41.09
C GLY A 363 4.10 -5.55 -41.95
N ASP A 364 4.75 -4.44 -41.58
CA ASP A 364 5.91 -3.93 -42.32
C ASP A 364 7.16 -4.81 -42.15
N LYS A 365 7.86 -5.09 -43.26
CA LYS A 365 9.03 -6.00 -43.32
C LYS A 365 10.26 -5.51 -42.53
N ASN A 366 10.32 -4.23 -42.14
CA ASN A 366 11.53 -3.60 -41.59
C ASN A 366 11.33 -3.14 -40.14
N LEU A 367 11.45 -4.07 -39.20
CA LEU A 367 11.28 -3.87 -37.74
C LEU A 367 12.15 -2.72 -37.16
N PHE A 368 13.33 -2.46 -37.74
CA PHE A 368 14.28 -1.43 -37.27
C PHE A 368 13.83 0.02 -37.51
N SER A 369 12.97 0.28 -38.51
CA SER A 369 12.48 1.65 -38.79
C SER A 369 11.37 2.06 -37.80
N VAL A 370 10.62 1.07 -37.32
CA VAL A 370 9.47 1.25 -36.43
C VAL A 370 9.91 1.58 -35.01
N GLU A 371 10.92 0.88 -34.48
CA GLU A 371 11.48 1.15 -33.14
C GLU A 371 12.00 2.59 -33.03
N ARG A 372 12.65 3.08 -34.09
CA ARG A 372 13.14 4.48 -34.17
C ARG A 372 11.99 5.50 -34.23
N LYS A 373 10.83 5.15 -34.79
CA LYS A 373 9.64 6.03 -34.81
C LYS A 373 8.97 6.09 -33.44
N ILE A 374 8.79 4.95 -32.79
CA ILE A 374 8.19 4.85 -31.45
C ILE A 374 9.02 5.65 -30.44
N GLN A 375 10.34 5.53 -30.48
CA GLN A 375 11.20 6.27 -29.56
C GLN A 375 11.20 7.78 -29.80
N ARG A 376 11.05 8.22 -31.06
CA ARG A 376 10.85 9.64 -31.40
C ARG A 376 9.52 10.18 -30.90
N GLN A 377 8.45 9.38 -30.93
CA GLN A 377 7.14 9.76 -30.37
C GLN A 377 7.20 9.85 -28.85
N LYS A 378 7.82 8.87 -28.18
CA LYS A 378 8.01 8.89 -26.72
C LYS A 378 8.76 10.14 -26.26
N ARG A 379 9.85 10.51 -26.95
CA ARG A 379 10.61 11.74 -26.63
C ARG A 379 9.78 13.02 -26.82
N LYS A 380 8.92 13.08 -27.84
CA LYS A 380 8.03 14.25 -28.05
C LYS A 380 6.99 14.40 -26.93
N MET A 381 6.43 13.29 -26.46
CA MET A 381 5.47 13.30 -25.34
C MET A 381 6.13 13.75 -24.04
N GLU A 382 7.34 13.27 -23.77
CA GLU A 382 8.12 13.69 -22.60
C GLU A 382 8.48 15.19 -22.64
N GLU A 383 8.88 15.70 -23.81
CA GLU A 383 9.12 17.14 -24.00
C GLU A 383 7.85 17.99 -23.81
N GLN A 384 6.66 17.48 -24.15
CA GLN A 384 5.39 18.16 -23.88
C GLN A 384 5.07 18.22 -22.38
N ARG A 385 5.15 17.07 -21.69
CA ARG A 385 4.93 16.97 -20.25
C ARG A 385 5.87 17.91 -19.47
N GLN A 386 7.14 17.97 -19.88
CA GLN A 386 8.11 18.86 -19.25
C GLN A 386 7.78 20.35 -19.46
N LYS A 387 7.29 20.74 -20.65
CA LYS A 387 6.87 22.12 -20.93
C LYS A 387 5.63 22.51 -20.13
N GLU A 388 4.69 21.60 -19.94
CA GLU A 388 3.50 21.81 -19.12
C GLU A 388 3.87 22.02 -17.65
N TYR A 389 4.72 21.17 -17.09
CA TYR A 389 5.26 21.33 -15.74
C TYR A 389 5.95 22.68 -15.54
N ILE A 390 6.79 23.11 -16.51
CA ILE A 390 7.46 24.42 -16.44
C ILE A 390 6.45 25.57 -16.48
N ARG A 391 5.41 25.47 -17.33
CA ARG A 391 4.37 26.49 -17.46
C ARG A 391 3.52 26.60 -16.19
N GLU A 392 3.19 25.47 -15.56
CA GLU A 392 2.45 25.43 -14.30
C GLU A 392 3.25 26.06 -13.16
N LYS A 393 4.52 25.69 -13.02
CA LYS A 393 5.43 26.31 -12.06
C LYS A 393 5.63 27.83 -12.29
N GLN A 394 5.59 28.30 -13.54
CA GLN A 394 5.60 29.73 -13.84
C GLN A 394 4.29 30.42 -13.46
N ARG A 395 3.13 29.76 -13.63
CA ARG A 395 1.83 30.27 -13.19
C ARG A 395 1.75 30.37 -11.67
N GLU A 396 2.26 29.38 -10.95
CA GLU A 396 2.37 29.43 -9.49
C GLU A 396 3.24 30.60 -9.02
N LYS A 397 4.38 30.84 -9.69
CA LYS A 397 5.25 32.00 -9.39
C LYS A 397 4.56 33.34 -9.69
N ASN A 398 3.76 33.43 -10.75
CA ASN A 398 3.07 34.65 -11.16
C ASN A 398 1.66 34.78 -10.56
N ASN A 399 1.33 34.03 -9.51
CA ASN A 399 0.01 34.02 -8.91
C ASN A 399 -0.27 35.32 -8.12
N VAL A 400 -1.54 35.75 -8.08
CA VAL A 400 -1.98 37.05 -7.49
C VAL A 400 -1.51 37.20 -6.04
N PHE A 401 -1.44 36.09 -5.29
CA PHE A 401 -0.92 36.06 -3.92
C PHE A 401 0.59 36.32 -3.83
N ASN A 402 1.40 35.84 -4.78
CA ASN A 402 2.83 36.18 -4.86
C ASN A 402 3.04 37.64 -5.27
N PHE A 403 2.17 38.18 -6.12
CA PHE A 403 2.16 39.59 -6.46
C PHE A 403 1.78 40.46 -5.25
N MET A 404 0.76 40.08 -4.46
CA MET A 404 0.41 40.75 -3.21
C MET A 404 1.51 40.65 -2.15
N ASN A 405 2.15 39.47 -2.01
CA ASN A 405 3.32 39.29 -1.16
C ASN A 405 4.51 40.15 -1.62
N SER A 406 4.63 40.43 -2.92
CA SER A 406 5.66 41.34 -3.46
C SER A 406 5.31 42.83 -3.33
N ALA A 407 4.02 43.19 -3.36
CA ALA A 407 3.55 44.58 -3.33
C ALA A 407 3.33 45.10 -1.90
N PHE A 408 2.97 44.23 -0.97
CA PHE A 408 2.72 44.56 0.44
C PHE A 408 3.74 43.93 1.42
N GLY A 409 4.63 43.06 0.92
CA GLY A 409 5.78 42.58 1.67
C GLY A 409 6.80 43.69 1.86
N ASN A 410 6.85 44.22 3.08
CA ASN A 410 7.84 45.16 3.59
C ASN A 410 9.25 44.93 3.02
N LYS A 411 9.95 46.04 2.74
CA LYS A 411 11.40 46.11 2.58
C LYS A 411 12.10 45.47 3.78
N SER A 412 12.33 44.17 3.73
CA SER A 412 13.36 43.51 4.52
C SER A 412 13.88 42.35 3.71
N LEU A 413 15.18 42.38 3.47
CA LEU A 413 15.98 41.32 2.86
C LEU A 413 15.63 41.03 1.39
N LYS A 414 16.11 41.91 0.51
CA LYS A 414 16.82 41.37 -0.65
C LYS A 414 17.90 40.46 -0.08
N SER A 415 17.68 39.15 -0.18
CA SER A 415 18.74 38.16 -0.04
C SER A 415 19.76 38.45 -1.13
N GLU A 416 20.77 39.25 -0.76
CA GLU A 416 22.15 39.00 -1.18
C GLU A 416 22.37 37.48 -1.24
N PRO A 417 23.02 36.94 -2.28
CA PRO A 417 23.30 35.51 -2.39
C PRO A 417 24.07 35.08 -1.14
N SER A 418 23.37 34.49 -0.19
CA SER A 418 23.90 34.10 1.11
C SER A 418 24.93 33.01 0.89
N SER A 419 26.20 33.40 0.83
CA SER A 419 27.37 32.54 0.67
C SER A 419 27.68 31.70 1.92
N SER A 420 26.66 31.27 2.66
CA SER A 420 26.81 30.48 3.87
C SER A 420 25.78 29.37 3.90
N LYS A 421 25.88 28.44 2.94
CA LYS A 421 25.22 27.14 3.08
C LYS A 421 25.67 26.50 4.38
N THR A 422 24.71 26.09 5.20
CA THR A 422 25.01 25.47 6.49
C THR A 422 25.65 24.09 6.27
N HIS A 423 26.41 23.59 7.25
CA HIS A 423 27.05 22.26 7.15
C HIS A 423 26.02 21.12 6.93
N LYS A 424 24.75 21.33 7.31
CA LYS A 424 23.66 20.38 7.05
C LYS A 424 23.24 20.37 5.57
N GLU A 425 23.16 21.54 4.93
CA GLU A 425 22.81 21.66 3.51
C GLU A 425 23.89 21.04 2.60
N LEU A 426 25.17 21.23 2.93
CA LEU A 426 26.28 20.65 2.14
C LEU A 426 26.26 19.11 2.12
N LYS A 427 25.71 18.46 3.14
CA LYS A 427 25.54 17.00 3.18
C LYS A 427 24.44 16.49 2.25
N MET A 428 23.41 17.29 2.00
CA MET A 428 22.27 16.92 1.15
C MET A 428 22.57 17.12 -0.36
N GLU A 429 23.61 17.88 -0.71
CA GLU A 429 23.96 18.17 -2.10
C GLU A 429 24.65 17.00 -2.80
N SER A 430 24.42 16.85 -4.11
CA SER A 430 25.10 15.85 -4.94
C SER A 430 26.60 16.19 -5.15
N ASN A 431 27.44 15.20 -5.43
CA ASN A 431 28.87 15.42 -5.69
C ASN A 431 29.13 16.39 -6.85
N LYS A 432 28.26 16.33 -7.88
CA LYS A 432 28.31 17.25 -9.03
C LYS A 432 28.02 18.68 -8.60
N ASN A 433 27.01 18.89 -7.76
CA ASN A 433 26.64 20.23 -7.28
C ASN A 433 27.72 20.82 -6.37
N LEU A 434 28.34 20.00 -5.50
CA LEU A 434 29.50 20.44 -4.70
C LEU A 434 30.69 20.85 -5.58
N SER A 435 30.91 20.15 -6.71
CA SER A 435 31.98 20.50 -7.65
C SER A 435 31.70 21.82 -8.37
N ILE A 436 30.45 22.06 -8.77
CA ILE A 436 30.03 23.32 -9.41
C ILE A 436 30.15 24.48 -8.41
N ALA A 437 29.65 24.31 -7.19
CA ALA A 437 29.74 25.32 -6.14
C ALA A 437 31.21 25.66 -5.80
N SER A 438 32.08 24.65 -5.74
CA SER A 438 33.52 24.87 -5.54
C SER A 438 34.14 25.71 -6.67
N TYR A 439 33.73 25.48 -7.92
CA TYR A 439 34.23 26.23 -9.07
C TYR A 439 33.74 27.69 -9.05
N GLU A 440 32.45 27.91 -8.79
CA GLU A 440 31.86 29.26 -8.70
C GLU A 440 32.50 30.08 -7.57
N ILE A 441 32.75 29.46 -6.40
CA ILE A 441 33.44 30.12 -5.29
C ILE A 441 34.88 30.46 -5.69
N GLY A 442 35.59 29.56 -6.37
CA GLY A 442 36.94 29.81 -6.89
C GLY A 442 36.99 30.98 -7.87
N GLU A 443 36.03 31.08 -8.79
CA GLU A 443 35.94 32.19 -9.74
C GLU A 443 35.68 33.53 -9.02
N ASN A 444 34.77 33.53 -8.04
CA ASN A 444 34.45 34.71 -7.24
C ASN A 444 35.65 35.17 -6.39
N ILE A 445 36.42 34.24 -5.81
CA ILE A 445 37.68 34.55 -5.12
C ILE A 445 38.66 35.22 -6.09
N SER A 446 38.87 34.63 -7.28
CA SER A 446 39.78 35.22 -8.28
C SER A 446 39.34 36.63 -8.71
N ARG A 447 38.03 36.86 -8.85
CA ARG A 447 37.46 38.17 -9.19
C ARG A 447 37.73 39.19 -8.09
N LEU A 448 37.42 38.86 -6.84
CA LEU A 448 37.63 39.75 -5.70
C LEU A 448 39.13 39.99 -5.42
N GLU A 449 40.00 39.02 -5.67
CA GLU A 449 41.45 39.20 -5.58
C GLU A 449 41.95 40.24 -6.59
N LYS A 450 41.49 40.15 -7.85
CA LYS A 450 41.80 41.16 -8.88
C LYS A 450 41.29 42.56 -8.49
N GLU A 451 40.10 42.65 -7.93
CA GLU A 451 39.54 43.91 -7.43
C GLU A 451 40.34 44.44 -6.24
N SER A 452 40.76 43.57 -5.33
CA SER A 452 41.58 43.94 -4.19
C SER A 452 42.95 44.47 -4.62
N SER A 453 43.59 43.85 -5.61
CA SER A 453 44.83 44.36 -6.21
C SER A 453 44.63 45.72 -6.88
N LYS A 454 43.51 45.95 -7.57
CA LYS A 454 43.18 47.27 -8.15
C LYS A 454 43.00 48.33 -7.07
N LEU A 455 42.27 48.01 -5.99
CA LEU A 455 42.09 48.91 -4.86
C LEU A 455 43.43 49.23 -4.18
N GLN A 456 44.31 48.24 -4.03
CA GLN A 456 45.65 48.43 -3.48
C GLN A 456 46.51 49.35 -4.36
N ASN A 457 46.46 49.20 -5.68
CA ASN A 457 47.15 50.10 -6.61
C ASN A 457 46.58 51.52 -6.57
N ASN A 458 45.27 51.69 -6.38
CA ASN A 458 44.69 53.02 -6.21
C ASN A 458 45.15 53.67 -4.89
N LEU A 459 45.37 52.90 -3.83
CA LEU A 459 45.88 53.43 -2.54
C LEU A 459 47.27 54.05 -2.66
N THR A 460 48.11 53.62 -3.62
CA THR A 460 49.44 54.21 -3.82
C THR A 460 49.39 55.55 -4.58
N GLN A 461 48.28 55.85 -5.25
CA GLN A 461 48.11 57.06 -6.07
C GLN A 461 47.56 58.25 -5.28
N PHE A 462 46.83 58.02 -4.19
CA PHE A 462 46.23 59.08 -3.37
C PHE A 462 47.01 59.33 -2.07
N SER A 463 47.06 60.58 -1.61
CA SER A 463 47.71 60.93 -0.33
C SER A 463 46.95 60.35 0.87
N LYS A 464 47.72 59.87 1.85
CA LYS A 464 47.18 59.30 3.10
C LYS A 464 46.34 60.36 3.83
N GLY A 465 45.09 60.01 4.16
CA GLY A 465 44.17 60.87 4.92
C GLY A 465 43.15 61.65 4.08
N SER A 466 43.23 61.62 2.75
CA SER A 466 42.16 62.16 1.89
C SER A 466 40.86 61.36 2.07
N VAL A 467 39.69 62.02 1.91
CA VAL A 467 38.37 61.37 1.92
C VAL A 467 38.32 60.22 0.90
N HIS A 468 38.96 60.41 -0.26
CA HIS A 468 39.06 59.37 -1.29
C HIS A 468 39.93 58.18 -0.85
N TYR A 469 41.04 58.44 -0.17
CA TYR A 469 41.91 57.41 0.38
C TYR A 469 41.16 56.56 1.41
N ASN A 470 40.45 57.19 2.35
CA ASN A 470 39.69 56.49 3.39
C ASN A 470 38.55 55.64 2.80
N ASN A 471 37.87 56.12 1.75
CA ASN A 471 36.85 55.36 1.03
C ASN A 471 37.44 54.12 0.33
N ILE A 472 38.61 54.25 -0.30
CA ILE A 472 39.29 53.12 -0.95
C ILE A 472 39.77 52.11 0.10
N VAL A 473 40.31 52.56 1.23
CA VAL A 473 40.70 51.69 2.35
C VAL A 473 39.50 50.92 2.90
N SER A 474 38.35 51.59 3.07
CA SER A 474 37.12 50.94 3.52
C SER A 474 36.68 49.83 2.55
N LYS A 475 36.63 50.11 1.24
CA LYS A 475 36.33 49.11 0.20
C LYS A 475 37.35 47.99 0.14
N TYR A 476 38.63 48.29 0.31
CA TYR A 476 39.69 47.28 0.37
C TYR A 476 39.48 46.34 1.57
N ASN A 477 39.17 46.87 2.75
CA ASN A 477 38.90 46.06 3.93
C ASN A 477 37.63 45.21 3.77
N GLU A 478 36.60 45.74 3.10
CA GLU A 478 35.36 44.99 2.81
C GLU A 478 35.61 43.83 1.82
N THR A 479 36.31 44.09 0.71
CA THR A 479 36.69 43.04 -0.25
C THR A 479 37.56 41.97 0.40
N GLN A 480 38.49 42.34 1.29
CA GLN A 480 39.29 41.38 2.08
C GLN A 480 38.43 40.54 3.03
N LYS A 481 37.43 41.13 3.69
CA LYS A 481 36.46 40.38 4.50
C LYS A 481 35.63 39.41 3.65
N GLN A 482 35.28 39.77 2.42
CA GLN A 482 34.55 38.88 1.51
C GLN A 482 35.43 37.72 1.03
N ILE A 483 36.70 37.98 0.67
CA ILE A 483 37.67 36.93 0.29
C ILE A 483 37.86 35.93 1.44
N THR A 484 38.00 36.40 2.68
CA THR A 484 38.16 35.50 3.84
C THR A 484 36.92 34.65 4.09
N LYS A 485 35.71 35.20 3.92
CA LYS A 485 34.45 34.44 4.00
C LYS A 485 34.35 33.38 2.90
N LEU A 486 34.65 33.73 1.65
CA LEU A 486 34.62 32.78 0.54
C LEU A 486 35.65 31.67 0.70
N ARG A 487 36.89 31.99 1.09
CA ARG A 487 37.92 30.97 1.40
C ARG A 487 37.51 30.06 2.56
N ALA A 488 36.77 30.55 3.55
CA ALA A 488 36.23 29.70 4.61
C ALA A 488 35.14 28.76 4.07
N SER A 489 34.30 29.22 3.15
CA SER A 489 33.29 28.38 2.49
C SER A 489 33.91 27.30 1.57
N GLU A 490 34.96 27.66 0.83
CA GLU A 490 35.74 26.74 0.00
C GLU A 490 36.34 25.59 0.84
N LYS A 491 36.98 25.92 1.97
CA LYS A 491 37.53 24.93 2.90
C LYS A 491 36.48 23.94 3.41
N ARG A 492 35.25 24.41 3.67
CA ARG A 492 34.14 23.55 4.11
C ARG A 492 33.71 22.58 3.01
N ILE A 493 33.57 23.07 1.78
CA ILE A 493 33.22 22.24 0.62
C ILE A 493 34.33 21.22 0.34
N SER A 494 35.61 21.62 0.40
CA SER A 494 36.72 20.70 0.19
C SER A 494 36.79 19.62 1.28
N ALA A 495 36.47 19.97 2.53
CA ALA A 495 36.43 19.00 3.63
C ALA A 495 35.33 17.95 3.39
N GLU A 496 34.12 18.38 3.00
CA GLU A 496 33.01 17.48 2.67
C GLU A 496 33.35 16.59 1.46
N GLN A 497 33.93 17.15 0.39
CA GLN A 497 34.38 16.36 -0.76
C GLN A 497 35.43 15.31 -0.37
N ASN A 498 36.36 15.65 0.51
CA ASN A 498 37.36 14.71 1.01
C ASN A 498 36.74 13.62 1.89
N GLN A 499 35.76 13.96 2.74
CA GLN A 499 35.01 12.96 3.51
C GLN A 499 34.29 11.97 2.61
N ARG A 500 33.65 12.44 1.52
CA ARG A 500 32.97 11.56 0.56
C ARG A 500 33.93 10.67 -0.22
N LYS A 501 35.08 11.22 -0.66
CA LYS A 501 36.14 10.42 -1.28
C LYS A 501 36.71 9.37 -0.33
N PHE A 502 36.88 9.72 0.95
CA PHE A 502 37.33 8.79 1.97
C PHE A 502 36.31 7.66 2.20
N LYS A 503 35.01 7.99 2.31
CA LYS A 503 33.94 6.99 2.40
C LYS A 503 33.89 6.07 1.17
N ALA A 504 34.01 6.61 -0.04
CA ALA A 504 34.02 5.81 -1.26
C ALA A 504 35.18 4.81 -1.27
N LYS A 505 36.38 5.23 -0.84
CA LYS A 505 37.54 4.34 -0.72
C LYS A 505 37.39 3.26 0.35
N LEU A 506 36.56 3.47 1.38
CA LEU A 506 36.26 2.45 2.38
C LEU A 506 35.27 1.39 1.87
N THR A 507 34.53 1.67 0.80
CA THR A 507 33.51 0.79 0.24
C THR A 507 33.98 0.02 -1.00
N GLU A 508 35.17 0.32 -1.52
CA GLU A 508 35.82 -0.46 -2.58
C GLU A 508 36.63 -1.60 -1.93
N PHE A 509 36.19 -2.85 -2.11
CA PHE A 509 36.87 -4.07 -1.68
C PHE A 509 37.57 -4.77 -2.84
#